data_AF-A0A1H8HMM1-F1
#
_entry.id   AF-A0A1H8HMM1-F1
#
_cell.length_a   1.000
_cell.length_b   1.000
_cell.length_c   1.000
_cell.angle_alpha   90.00
_cell.angle_beta   90.00
_cell.angle_gamma   90.00
#
_symmetry.space_group_name_H-M   'P 1'
#
loop_
_entity.id
_entity.type
_entity.pdbx_description
1 polymer ?
#
loop_
_entity_poly.entity_id
_entity_poly.type
_entity_poly.pdbx_seq_one_letter_code
_entity_poly.pdbx_strand_id
1 'polypeptide(L)'
;MGKLSEKRKLLSAISEAIIPETDTPGASRANVADFIIHMITFCTEKKLQISFMVGLDQLEHNSLSKFNKSFCACNLDQQVEMLTAMERKAFYSSELINKVYRKLFGEMFIIHVKKLTIEGYCTSRLGATQGLVYDYIPVNYNACIPLKANQRSWATK
;
A
#
# COMPACT_ATOMS: atom_id res chain seq x y z
N MET A 1 11.66 0.11 18.85
CA MET A 1 12.08 -0.11 17.46
C MET A 1 11.87 -1.54 16.92
N GLY A 2 11.67 -2.60 17.73
CA GLY A 2 11.81 -3.99 17.24
C GLY A 2 10.60 -4.71 16.61
N LYS A 3 9.34 -4.47 17.03
CA LYS A 3 8.23 -5.36 16.63
C LYS A 3 7.73 -5.21 15.19
N LEU A 4 7.72 -4.00 14.65
CA LEU A 4 7.22 -3.77 13.28
C LEU A 4 8.27 -4.17 12.23
N SER A 5 9.56 -4.00 12.52
CA SER A 5 10.64 -4.45 11.63
C SER A 5 10.64 -5.97 11.41
N GLU A 6 10.23 -6.75 12.40
CA GLU A 6 10.05 -8.20 12.28
C GLU A 6 8.95 -8.56 11.26
N LYS A 7 7.99 -7.65 11.01
CA LYS A 7 6.92 -7.82 10.03
C LYS A 7 7.33 -7.40 8.60
N ARG A 8 8.60 -7.06 8.36
CA ARG A 8 9.09 -6.60 7.03
C ARG A 8 8.71 -7.55 5.90
N LYS A 9 8.86 -8.87 6.09
CA LYS A 9 8.52 -9.86 5.04
C LYS A 9 7.03 -9.82 4.69
N LEU A 10 6.16 -9.73 5.70
CA LEU A 10 4.72 -9.60 5.51
C LEU A 10 4.38 -8.28 4.80
N LEU A 11 4.97 -7.17 5.22
CA LEU A 11 4.77 -5.87 4.57
C LEU A 11 5.24 -5.88 3.11
N SER A 12 6.37 -6.54 2.81
CA SER A 12 6.84 -6.70 1.43
C SER A 12 5.81 -7.47 0.59
N ALA A 13 5.30 -8.59 1.10
CA ALA A 13 4.27 -9.38 0.40
C ALA A 13 2.97 -8.59 0.19
N ILE A 14 2.53 -7.83 1.20
CA ILE A 14 1.34 -6.96 1.08
C ILE A 14 1.56 -5.89 0.01
N SER A 15 2.69 -5.19 0.08
CA SER A 15 3.00 -4.14 -0.90
C SER A 15 3.14 -4.71 -2.31
N GLU A 16 3.75 -5.88 -2.47
CA GLU A 16 3.81 -6.59 -3.77
C GLU A 16 2.44 -6.95 -4.29
N ALA A 17 1.54 -7.44 -3.44
CA ALA A 17 0.19 -7.78 -3.88
C ALA A 17 -0.63 -6.54 -4.32
N ILE A 18 -0.28 -5.35 -3.81
CA ILE A 18 -0.93 -4.08 -4.19
C ILE A 18 -0.32 -3.51 -5.47
N ILE A 19 1.01 -3.56 -5.63
CA ILE A 19 1.74 -3.14 -6.84
C ILE A 19 2.70 -4.27 -7.22
N PRO A 20 2.23 -5.29 -7.96
CA PRO A 20 3.05 -6.44 -8.33
C PRO A 20 4.01 -6.08 -9.45
N GLU A 21 5.11 -6.83 -9.53
CA GLU A 21 5.99 -6.80 -10.70
C GLU A 21 5.28 -7.27 -11.97
N THR A 22 5.42 -6.47 -13.02
CA THR A 22 4.91 -6.75 -14.37
C THR A 22 6.05 -6.54 -15.38
N ASP A 23 5.82 -5.75 -16.43
CA ASP A 23 6.84 -5.08 -17.24
C ASP A 23 7.61 -3.99 -16.47
N THR A 24 7.13 -3.59 -15.29
CA THR A 24 7.79 -2.62 -14.40
C THR A 24 8.09 -3.24 -13.04
N PRO A 25 9.11 -2.75 -12.28
CA PRO A 25 9.44 -3.30 -10.97
C PRO A 25 8.27 -3.19 -9.99
N GLY A 26 7.99 -4.25 -9.23
CA GLY A 26 6.99 -4.23 -8.15
C GLY A 26 7.43 -3.46 -6.90
N ALA A 27 6.51 -3.32 -5.94
CA ALA A 27 6.76 -2.59 -4.71
C ALA A 27 7.83 -3.21 -3.81
N SER A 28 8.01 -4.53 -3.83
CA SER A 28 9.09 -5.18 -3.08
C SER A 28 10.46 -4.76 -3.58
N ARG A 29 10.66 -4.69 -4.91
CA ARG A 29 11.91 -4.23 -5.52
C ARG A 29 12.21 -2.76 -5.19
N ALA A 30 11.18 -1.96 -4.96
CA ALA A 30 11.28 -0.56 -4.55
C ALA A 30 11.50 -0.37 -3.03
N ASN A 31 11.68 -1.44 -2.24
CA ASN A 31 11.85 -1.40 -0.78
C ASN A 31 10.72 -0.65 -0.05
N VAL A 32 9.50 -0.74 -0.58
CA VAL A 32 8.33 -0.05 0.00
C VAL A 32 8.02 -0.52 1.42
N ALA A 33 8.32 -1.77 1.75
CA ALA A 33 8.18 -2.29 3.11
C ALA A 33 9.02 -1.50 4.13
N ASP A 34 10.26 -1.13 3.79
CA ASP A 34 11.14 -0.37 4.68
C ASP A 34 10.64 1.08 4.85
N PHE A 35 10.13 1.68 3.76
CA PHE A 35 9.44 2.96 3.82
C PHE A 35 8.24 2.92 4.76
N ILE A 36 7.37 1.91 4.65
CA ILE A 36 6.20 1.75 5.53
C ILE A 36 6.62 1.60 6.99
N ILE A 37 7.63 0.76 7.27
CA ILE A 37 8.15 0.59 8.64
C ILE A 37 8.62 1.94 9.20
N HIS A 38 9.35 2.73 8.40
CA HIS A 38 9.82 4.04 8.81
C HIS A 38 8.65 5.00 9.10
N MET A 39 7.71 5.12 8.17
CA MET A 39 6.56 6.02 8.29
C MET A 39 5.66 5.68 9.48
N ILE A 40 5.41 4.40 9.71
CA ILE A 40 4.62 3.97 10.88
C ILE A 40 5.42 4.18 12.18
N THR A 41 6.73 3.90 12.19
CA THR A 41 7.51 4.01 13.42
C THR A 41 7.72 5.47 13.86
N PHE A 42 8.00 6.38 12.92
CA PHE A 42 8.45 7.73 13.25
C PHE A 42 7.45 8.83 12.90
N CYS A 43 6.55 8.61 11.95
CA CYS A 43 5.65 9.64 11.41
C CYS A 43 4.17 9.39 11.75
N THR A 44 3.87 8.39 12.56
CA THR A 44 2.49 7.99 12.89
C THR A 44 2.26 8.00 14.40
N GLU A 45 1.12 8.50 14.85
CA GLU A 45 0.76 8.52 16.26
C GLU A 45 0.64 7.10 16.86
N LYS A 46 1.00 6.93 18.14
CA LYS A 46 1.03 5.60 18.80
C LYS A 46 -0.26 4.80 18.66
N LYS A 47 -1.43 5.46 18.74
CA LYS A 47 -2.73 4.81 18.57
C LYS A 47 -2.90 4.18 17.19
N LEU A 48 -2.49 4.89 16.15
CA LEU A 48 -2.49 4.41 14.77
C LEU A 48 -1.44 3.31 14.56
N GLN A 49 -0.27 3.40 15.19
CA GLN A 49 0.73 2.31 15.16
C GLN A 49 0.16 1.00 15.72
N ILE A 50 -0.57 1.07 16.84
CA ILE A 50 -1.24 -0.09 17.46
C ILE A 50 -2.31 -0.65 16.51
N SER A 51 -3.18 0.22 15.99
CA SER A 51 -4.21 -0.19 15.02
C SER A 51 -3.61 -0.87 13.78
N PHE A 52 -2.47 -0.36 13.30
CA PHE A 52 -1.74 -0.92 12.17
C PHE A 52 -1.23 -2.34 12.47
N MET A 53 -0.62 -2.54 13.64
CA MET A 53 -0.17 -3.89 14.08
C MET A 53 -1.34 -4.87 14.23
N VAL A 54 -2.46 -4.43 14.81
CA VAL A 54 -3.67 -5.24 14.93
C VAL A 54 -4.19 -5.66 13.54
N GLY A 55 -4.16 -4.75 12.57
CA GLY A 55 -4.55 -5.05 11.18
C GLY A 55 -3.64 -6.09 10.51
N LEU A 56 -2.32 -6.03 10.76
CA LEU A 56 -1.38 -7.06 10.28
C LEU A 56 -1.69 -8.44 10.86
N ASP A 57 -1.95 -8.50 12.18
CA ASP A 57 -2.27 -9.78 12.84
C ASP A 57 -3.64 -10.31 12.39
N GLN A 58 -4.63 -9.44 12.16
CA GLN A 58 -5.92 -9.82 11.58
C GLN A 58 -5.78 -10.39 10.17
N LEU A 59 -4.88 -9.83 9.34
CA LEU A 59 -4.63 -10.34 7.99
C LEU A 59 -4.04 -11.75 8.04
N GLU A 60 -3.04 -11.99 8.88
CA GLU A 60 -2.45 -13.34 9.06
C GLU A 60 -3.49 -14.33 9.60
N HIS A 61 -4.29 -13.92 10.58
CA HIS A 61 -5.36 -14.77 11.10
C HIS A 61 -6.40 -15.13 10.02
N ASN A 62 -6.81 -14.17 9.21
CA ASN A 62 -7.73 -14.40 8.09
C ASN A 62 -7.13 -15.34 7.04
N SER A 63 -5.82 -15.23 6.78
CA SER A 63 -5.11 -16.11 5.86
C SER A 63 -5.08 -17.56 6.36
N LEU A 64 -4.74 -17.76 7.64
CA LEU A 64 -4.76 -19.07 8.27
C LEU A 64 -6.17 -19.65 8.31
N SER A 65 -7.17 -18.87 8.70
CA SER A 65 -8.56 -19.32 8.79
C SER A 65 -9.14 -19.74 7.42
N LYS A 66 -8.82 -18.98 6.36
CA LYS A 66 -9.42 -19.19 5.04
C LYS A 66 -8.66 -20.18 4.16
N PHE A 67 -7.33 -20.19 4.24
CA PHE A 67 -6.46 -20.95 3.34
C PHE A 67 -5.54 -21.93 4.04
N ASN A 68 -5.54 -21.95 5.38
CA ASN A 68 -4.62 -22.74 6.20
C ASN A 68 -3.13 -22.49 5.87
N LYS A 69 -2.81 -21.23 5.53
CA LYS A 69 -1.49 -20.75 5.13
C LYS A 69 -1.25 -19.39 5.76
N SER A 70 0.01 -19.01 5.95
CA SER A 70 0.35 -17.61 6.22
C SER A 70 0.13 -16.77 4.96
N PHE A 71 -0.06 -15.45 5.13
CA PHE A 71 -0.31 -14.57 3.99
C PHE A 71 0.82 -14.64 2.94
N CYS A 72 2.07 -14.73 3.40
CA CYS A 72 3.24 -14.86 2.52
C CYS A 72 3.30 -16.19 1.75
N ALA A 73 2.58 -17.23 2.20
CA ALA A 73 2.54 -18.54 1.55
C ALA A 73 1.31 -18.71 0.62
N CYS A 74 0.39 -17.75 0.63
CA CYS A 74 -0.68 -17.65 -0.37
C CYS A 74 -0.13 -17.23 -1.73
N ASN A 75 -0.81 -17.66 -2.81
CA ASN A 75 -0.52 -17.12 -4.14
C ASN A 75 -1.09 -15.70 -4.30
N LEU A 76 -0.75 -15.02 -5.39
CA LEU A 76 -1.15 -13.63 -5.63
C LEU A 76 -2.67 -13.45 -5.62
N ASP A 77 -3.42 -14.33 -6.29
CA ASP A 77 -4.89 -14.23 -6.33
C ASP A 77 -5.51 -14.32 -4.93
N GLN A 78 -5.02 -15.25 -4.10
CA GLN A 78 -5.45 -15.39 -2.70
C GLN A 78 -5.10 -14.15 -1.86
N GLN A 79 -3.91 -13.59 -2.06
CA GLN A 79 -3.47 -12.36 -1.39
C GLN A 79 -4.37 -11.18 -1.76
N VAL A 80 -4.59 -10.96 -3.05
CA VAL A 80 -5.48 -9.92 -3.58
C VAL A 80 -6.90 -10.12 -3.06
N GLU A 81 -7.40 -11.35 -3.02
CA GLU A 81 -8.74 -11.63 -2.51
C GLU A 81 -8.88 -11.22 -1.03
N MET A 82 -7.89 -11.53 -0.19
CA MET A 82 -7.91 -11.15 1.23
C MET A 82 -7.86 -9.64 1.43
N LEU A 83 -6.94 -8.95 0.73
CA LEU A 83 -6.81 -7.50 0.80
C LEU A 83 -8.09 -6.82 0.31
N THR A 84 -8.68 -7.29 -0.79
CA THR A 84 -9.94 -6.79 -1.33
C THR A 84 -11.12 -7.06 -0.40
N ALA A 85 -11.16 -8.22 0.27
CA ALA A 85 -12.19 -8.53 1.25
C ALA A 85 -12.08 -7.64 2.49
N MET A 86 -10.85 -7.29 2.91
CA MET A 86 -10.61 -6.36 3.99
C MET A 86 -11.01 -4.93 3.59
N GLU A 87 -10.68 -4.49 2.38
CA GLU A 87 -11.06 -3.17 1.84
C GLU A 87 -12.58 -3.01 1.73
N ARG A 88 -13.31 -4.02 1.27
CA ARG A 88 -14.78 -4.01 1.22
C ARG A 88 -15.43 -3.82 2.60
N LYS A 89 -14.77 -4.27 3.66
CA LYS A 89 -15.24 -4.11 5.06
C LYS A 89 -14.74 -2.81 5.69
N ALA A 90 -13.86 -2.06 5.02
CA ALA A 90 -13.23 -0.88 5.58
C ALA A 90 -14.09 0.39 5.49
N PHE A 91 -15.14 0.37 4.67
CA PHE A 91 -16.07 1.49 4.53
C PHE A 91 -17.45 1.08 5.02
N TYR A 92 -18.00 1.89 5.93
CA TYR A 92 -19.42 1.88 6.23
C TYR A 92 -20.18 2.52 5.07
N SER A 93 -21.45 2.14 4.88
CA SER A 93 -22.33 2.73 3.88
C SER A 93 -22.56 4.24 4.07
N SER A 94 -22.35 4.75 5.28
CA SER A 94 -22.49 6.18 5.60
C SER A 94 -21.14 6.89 5.71
N GLU A 95 -20.98 7.96 4.93
CA GLU A 95 -19.81 8.83 4.96
C GLU A 95 -19.61 9.51 6.33
N LEU A 96 -20.72 9.87 7.01
CA LEU A 96 -20.68 10.42 8.35
C LEU A 96 -20.07 9.43 9.35
N ILE A 97 -20.45 8.14 9.25
CA ILE A 97 -19.89 7.09 10.11
C ILE A 97 -18.40 6.91 9.81
N ASN A 98 -18.00 6.88 8.54
CA ASN A 98 -16.59 6.80 8.15
C ASN A 98 -15.78 7.97 8.73
N LYS A 99 -16.29 9.21 8.67
CA LYS A 99 -15.63 10.40 9.22
C LYS A 99 -15.51 10.36 10.74
N VAL A 100 -16.57 9.94 11.43
CA VAL A 100 -16.58 9.78 12.89
C VAL A 100 -15.61 8.68 13.31
N TYR A 101 -15.65 7.52 12.65
CA TYR A 101 -14.73 6.41 12.91
C TYR A 101 -13.29 6.86 12.70
N ARG A 102 -12.98 7.56 11.60
CA ARG A 102 -11.63 8.07 11.34
C ARG A 102 -11.16 9.05 12.41
N LYS A 103 -12.05 9.90 12.93
CA LYS A 103 -11.73 10.84 14.02
C LYS A 103 -11.50 10.09 15.36
N LEU A 104 -12.27 9.03 15.62
CA LEU A 104 -12.24 8.31 16.89
C LEU A 104 -11.20 7.20 16.94
N PHE A 105 -10.94 6.50 15.84
CA PHE A 105 -10.11 5.29 15.79
C PHE A 105 -8.95 5.41 14.80
N GLY A 106 -8.96 6.45 13.95
CA GLY A 106 -7.96 6.66 12.93
C GLY A 106 -8.29 5.98 11.60
N GLU A 107 -7.33 6.02 10.68
CA GLU A 107 -7.46 5.35 9.38
C GLU A 107 -7.37 3.83 9.54
N MET A 108 -8.24 3.10 8.84
CA MET A 108 -8.22 1.64 8.88
C MET A 108 -6.95 1.10 8.24
N PHE A 109 -6.43 -0.01 8.79
CA PHE A 109 -5.16 -0.61 8.37
C PHE A 109 -5.04 -0.79 6.84
N ILE A 110 -6.04 -1.37 6.18
CA ILE A 110 -5.99 -1.64 4.73
C ILE A 110 -5.89 -0.36 3.89
N ILE A 111 -6.59 0.70 4.30
CA ILE A 111 -6.52 2.00 3.63
C ILE A 111 -5.15 2.62 3.84
N HIS A 112 -4.65 2.55 5.07
CA HIS A 112 -3.38 3.13 5.45
C HIS A 112 -2.19 2.44 4.75
N VAL A 113 -2.13 1.10 4.76
CA VAL A 113 -1.06 0.34 4.11
C VAL A 113 -1.10 0.50 2.59
N LYS A 114 -2.29 0.58 1.98
CA LYS A 114 -2.46 0.84 0.54
C LYS A 114 -1.97 2.24 0.18
N LYS A 115 -2.34 3.25 0.96
CA LYS A 115 -1.86 4.62 0.77
C LYS A 115 -0.34 4.70 0.86
N LEU A 116 0.26 4.16 1.92
CA LEU A 116 1.72 4.17 2.08
C LEU A 116 2.44 3.33 1.01
N THR A 117 1.81 2.26 0.52
CA THR A 117 2.38 1.46 -0.57
C THR A 117 2.45 2.28 -1.87
N ILE A 118 1.37 2.98 -2.21
CA ILE A 118 1.31 3.86 -3.39
C ILE A 118 2.32 5.00 -3.23
N GLU A 119 2.32 5.67 -2.08
CA GLU A 119 3.22 6.79 -1.79
C GLU A 119 4.70 6.37 -1.86
N GLY A 120 5.05 5.30 -1.16
CA GLY A 120 6.42 4.78 -1.13
C GLY A 120 6.89 4.32 -2.51
N TYR A 121 6.02 3.68 -3.29
CA TYR A 121 6.36 3.25 -4.65
C TYR A 121 6.55 4.46 -5.58
N CYS A 122 5.56 5.34 -5.68
CA CYS A 122 5.56 6.47 -6.62
C CYS A 122 6.67 7.49 -6.33
N THR A 123 7.13 7.59 -5.08
CA THR A 123 8.25 8.46 -4.68
C THR A 123 9.61 7.76 -4.70
N SER A 124 9.64 6.43 -4.87
CA SER A 124 10.89 5.69 -5.05
C SER A 124 11.49 5.95 -6.44
N ARG A 125 12.81 5.79 -6.56
CA ARG A 125 13.49 5.89 -7.87
C ARG A 125 12.90 4.91 -8.88
N LEU A 126 12.61 3.67 -8.49
CA LEU A 126 12.09 2.65 -9.41
C LEU A 126 10.67 2.98 -9.84
N GLY A 127 9.78 3.33 -8.92
CA GLY A 127 8.41 3.71 -9.27
C GLY A 127 8.35 4.99 -10.09
N ALA A 128 9.11 6.03 -9.74
CA ALA A 128 9.11 7.29 -10.48
C ALA A 128 9.69 7.16 -11.90
N THR A 129 10.77 6.40 -12.09
CA THR A 129 11.48 6.32 -13.39
C THR A 129 11.09 5.13 -14.26
N GLN A 130 10.57 4.05 -13.68
CA GLN A 130 10.22 2.82 -14.39
C GLN A 130 8.74 2.47 -14.28
N GLY A 131 8.09 2.71 -13.13
CA GLY A 131 6.64 2.54 -13.00
C GLY A 131 5.83 3.69 -13.61
N LEU A 132 6.40 4.89 -13.59
CA LEU A 132 5.82 6.14 -14.09
C LEU A 132 6.71 6.74 -15.18
N VAL A 133 6.21 7.79 -15.84
CA VAL A 133 6.98 8.58 -16.80
C VAL A 133 7.62 9.74 -16.07
N TYR A 134 8.95 9.69 -15.92
CA TYR A 134 9.74 10.77 -15.36
C TYR A 134 10.25 11.69 -16.48
N ASP A 135 9.84 12.96 -16.45
CA ASP A 135 10.42 14.03 -17.26
C ASP A 135 11.22 14.95 -16.35
N TYR A 136 12.55 14.90 -16.47
CA TYR A 136 13.45 15.63 -15.58
C TYR A 136 13.36 17.15 -15.78
N ILE A 137 13.15 17.60 -17.02
CA ILE A 137 13.09 19.03 -17.38
C ILE A 137 12.00 19.19 -18.45
N PRO A 138 10.75 19.48 -18.06
CA PRO A 138 9.70 19.79 -19.02
C PRO A 138 9.97 21.19 -19.60
N VAL A 139 10.68 21.25 -20.73
CA VAL A 139 11.06 22.52 -21.39
C VAL A 139 9.82 23.30 -21.82
N ASN A 140 8.77 22.60 -22.27
CA ASN A 140 7.53 23.20 -22.75
C ASN A 140 6.36 22.77 -21.85
N TYR A 141 5.62 23.73 -21.30
CA TYR A 141 4.37 23.46 -20.61
C TYR A 141 3.25 23.18 -21.62
N ASN A 142 2.82 21.91 -21.69
CA ASN A 142 1.68 21.50 -22.51
C ASN A 142 0.46 21.34 -21.61
N ALA A 143 -0.45 22.32 -21.64
CA ALA A 143 -1.64 22.35 -20.77
C ALA A 143 -2.59 21.16 -20.97
N CYS A 144 -2.62 20.60 -22.19
CA CYS A 144 -3.44 19.45 -22.53
C CYS A 144 -2.63 18.50 -23.42
N ILE A 145 -2.24 17.35 -22.87
CA ILE A 145 -1.59 16.27 -23.60
C ILE A 145 -2.62 15.15 -23.76
N PRO A 146 -2.96 14.72 -24.99
CA PRO A 146 -3.87 13.61 -25.19
C PRO A 146 -3.32 12.34 -24.53
N LEU A 147 -4.13 11.67 -23.71
CA LEU A 147 -3.73 10.40 -23.11
C LEU A 147 -3.78 9.30 -24.17
N LYS A 148 -2.64 8.67 -24.48
CA LYS A 148 -2.61 7.47 -25.32
C LYS A 148 -3.14 6.27 -24.52
N ALA A 149 -3.74 5.32 -25.22
CA ALA A 149 -4.16 4.06 -24.61
C ALA A 149 -2.93 3.35 -23.98
N ASN A 150 -3.11 2.85 -22.76
CA ASN A 150 -2.08 2.14 -21.98
C ASN A 150 -0.80 2.95 -21.68
N GLN A 151 -0.82 4.29 -21.81
CA GLN A 151 0.34 5.06 -21.38
C GLN A 151 0.46 5.10 -19.86
N ARG A 152 1.69 5.02 -19.36
CA ARG A 152 2.00 5.20 -17.95
C ARG A 152 1.67 6.64 -17.52
N SER A 153 1.27 6.80 -16.26
CA SER A 153 1.05 8.13 -15.67
C SER A 153 2.39 8.86 -15.50
N TRP A 154 2.34 10.19 -15.52
CA TRP A 154 3.49 11.03 -15.20
C TRP A 154 3.86 10.94 -13.71
N ALA A 155 5.15 10.98 -13.42
CA ALA A 155 5.69 10.98 -12.07
C ALA A 155 5.52 12.33 -11.35
N THR A 156 5.55 13.42 -12.12
CA THR A 156 5.33 14.79 -11.65
C THR A 156 3.98 15.28 -12.14
N LYS A 157 3.11 15.69 -11.20
CA LYS A 157 1.84 16.37 -11.48
C LYS A 157 1.92 17.80 -11.00
#